data_AF-A0A847NMC8-F1
#
_entry.id   AF-A0A847NMC8-F1
#
_cell.length_a   1.000
_cell.length_b   1.000
_cell.length_c   1.000
_cell.angle_alpha   90.00
_cell.angle_beta   90.00
_cell.angle_gamma   90.00
#
_symmetry.space_group_name_H-M   'P 1'
#
loop_
_entity.id
_entity.type
_entity.pdbx_description
1 polymer ?
#
loop_
_entity_poly.entity_id
_entity_poly.type
_entity_poly.pdbx_seq_one_letter_code
_entity_poly.pdbx_strand_id
1 'polypeptide(L)' 'KRLLDNNAIGLISTHDLELGVLERESSGKVRNYHFKEYYKNREIHFDYKLNPGISTTRNAMYLIKMVGIND' A
#
# COMPACT_ATOMS: atom_id res chain seq x y z
N LYS A 1 -17.19 -5.88 -0.69
CA LYS A 1 -18.22 -5.07 0.01
C LYS A 1 -18.98 -5.84 1.11
N ARG A 2 -19.21 -7.17 0.98
CA ARG A 2 -19.86 -8.02 2.01
C ARG A 2 -19.46 -7.77 3.48
N LEU A 3 -18.18 -7.51 3.79
CA LEU A 3 -17.75 -7.23 5.17
C LEU A 3 -18.34 -5.92 5.71
N LEU A 4 -18.43 -4.89 4.87
CA LEU A 4 -19.06 -3.61 5.21
C LEU A 4 -20.57 -3.77 5.43
N ASP A 5 -21.20 -4.63 4.64
CA ASP A 5 -22.65 -4.89 4.73
C ASP A 5 -23.02 -5.63 6.02
N ASN A 6 -22.09 -6.43 6.56
CA ASN A 6 -22.24 -7.12 7.84
C ASN A 6 -21.75 -6.31 9.05
N ASN A 7 -21.46 -5.02 8.87
CA ASN A 7 -20.95 -4.15 9.94
C ASN A 7 -19.68 -4.70 10.63
N ALA A 8 -18.88 -5.47 9.89
CA ALA A 8 -17.66 -6.07 10.42
C ALA A 8 -16.55 -5.03 10.59
N ILE A 9 -15.67 -5.25 11.56
CA ILE A 9 -14.47 -4.45 11.81
C ILE A 9 -13.26 -5.33 11.53
N GLY A 10 -12.32 -4.84 10.72
CA GLY A 10 -11.12 -5.60 10.40
C GLY A 10 -10.09 -4.79 9.61
N LEU A 11 -8.92 -5.40 9.43
CA LEU A 11 -7.82 -4.89 8.63
C LEU A 11 -7.61 -5.83 7.44
N ILE A 12 -7.28 -5.26 6.29
CA ILE A 12 -6.96 -6.02 5.07
C ILE A 12 -5.63 -5.49 4.56
N SER A 13 -4.66 -6.38 4.39
CA SER A 13 -3.43 -6.09 3.64
C SER A 13 -3.57 -6.64 2.23
N THR A 14 -3.24 -5.85 1.22
CA THR A 14 -3.28 -6.26 -0.19
C THR A 14 -2.21 -5.53 -0.99
N HIS A 15 -1.75 -6.15 -2.08
CA HIS A 15 -0.93 -5.50 -3.11
C HIS A 15 -1.76 -4.97 -4.29
N ASP A 16 -3.07 -5.25 -4.31
CA ASP A 16 -3.98 -4.77 -5.33
C ASP A 16 -4.33 -3.29 -5.07
N LEU A 17 -3.79 -2.41 -5.90
CA LEU A 17 -4.00 -0.96 -5.81
C LEU A 17 -5.43 -0.56 -6.22
N GLU A 18 -6.15 -1.37 -7.00
CA GLU A 18 -7.53 -1.08 -7.38
C GLU A 18 -8.44 -1.08 -6.16
N LEU A 19 -8.16 -1.90 -5.15
CA LEU A 19 -8.90 -1.89 -3.87
C LEU A 19 -8.78 -0.56 -3.13
N GLY A 20 -7.76 0.25 -3.41
CA GLY A 20 -7.61 1.58 -2.84
C GLY A 20 -8.77 2.52 -3.17
N VAL A 21 -9.53 2.31 -4.26
CA VAL A 21 -10.71 3.12 -4.60
C VAL A 21 -11.83 2.99 -3.57
N LEU A 22 -11.86 1.91 -2.78
CA LEU A 22 -12.88 1.64 -1.76
C LEU A 22 -12.95 2.71 -0.68
N GLU A 23 -11.84 3.40 -0.37
CA GLU A 23 -11.85 4.53 0.57
C GLU A 23 -12.82 5.64 0.10
N ARG A 24 -12.85 5.92 -1.20
CA ARG A 24 -13.78 6.92 -1.79
C ARG A 24 -15.20 6.39 -1.90
N GLU A 25 -15.38 5.12 -2.23
CA GLU A 25 -16.71 4.51 -2.46
C GLU A 25 -17.45 4.10 -1.19
N SER A 26 -16.74 3.98 -0.06
CA SER A 26 -17.30 3.42 1.18
C SER A 26 -17.98 4.45 2.08
N SER A 27 -18.14 5.69 1.62
CA SER A 27 -18.69 6.80 2.43
C SER A 27 -17.96 6.96 3.78
N GLY A 28 -16.64 6.80 3.80
CA GLY A 28 -15.81 6.95 4.98
C GLY A 28 -15.68 5.71 5.89
N LYS A 29 -16.26 4.56 5.51
CA LYS A 29 -16.15 3.30 6.26
C LYS A 29 -14.81 2.59 6.07
N VAL A 30 -14.13 2.83 4.95
CA VAL A 30 -12.81 2.29 4.63
C VAL A 30 -11.81 3.45 4.61
N ARG A 31 -10.62 3.22 5.16
CA ARG A 31 -9.48 4.14 5.11
C ARG A 31 -8.25 3.40 4.64
N ASN A 32 -7.50 3.99 3.72
CA ASN A 32 -6.27 3.39 3.23
C ASN A 32 -5.07 3.82 4.08
N TYR A 33 -4.16 2.89 4.29
CA TYR A 33 -2.87 3.14 4.91
C TYR A 33 -1.77 2.33 4.22
N HIS A 34 -0.54 2.80 4.30
CA HIS A 34 0.65 2.09 3.84
C HIS A 34 1.83 2.33 4.79
N PHE A 35 2.86 1.49 4.68
CA PHE A 35 4.18 1.77 5.24
C PHE A 35 5.02 2.50 4.21
N LYS A 36 5.79 3.51 4.63
CA LYS A 36 6.72 4.18 3.72
C LYS A 36 8.02 3.41 3.68
N GLU A 37 8.51 3.22 2.47
CA GLU A 37 9.82 2.64 2.21
C GLU A 37 10.87 3.71 1.95
N TYR A 38 12.11 3.40 2.30
CA TYR A 38 13.28 4.20 1.98
C TYR A 38 14.47 3.29 1.74
N TYR A 39 15.41 3.76 0.93
CA TYR A 39 16.58 2.98 0.55
C TYR A 39 17.81 3.47 1.27
N LYS A 40 18.57 2.54 1.84
CA LYS A 40 19.86 2.82 2.48
C LYS A 40 20.79 1.64 2.22
N ASN A 41 22.03 1.91 1.81
CA ASN A 41 23.04 0.86 1.57
C ASN A 41 22.61 -0.26 0.60
N ARG A 42 21.80 0.04 -0.43
CA ARG A 42 21.21 -0.96 -1.34
C ARG A 42 20.26 -1.96 -0.66
N GLU A 43 19.76 -1.62 0.53
CA GLU A 43 18.73 -2.35 1.23
C GLU A 43 17.44 -1.54 1.26
N ILE A 44 16.33 -2.25 1.21
CA ILE A 44 15.01 -1.67 1.42
C ILE A 44 14.71 -1.63 2.92
N HIS A 45 14.28 -0.47 3.39
CA HIS A 45 13.80 -0.28 4.75
C HIS A 45 12.39 0.26 4.75
N PHE A 46 11.65 -0.02 5.81
CA PHE A 46 10.33 0.52 6.06
C PHE A 46 10.34 1.38 7.33
N ASP A 47 9.52 2.41 7.37
CA ASP A 47 9.33 3.24 8.57
C ASP A 47 8.45 2.55 9.63
N TYR A 48 7.77 1.47 9.26
CA TYR A 48 6.82 0.72 10.07
C TYR A 48 5.71 1.61 10.69
N LYS A 49 5.37 2.72 10.03
CA LYS A 49 4.32 3.65 10.46
C LYS A 49 3.16 3.62 9.48
N LEU A 50 1.94 3.55 9.99
CA LEU A 50 0.74 3.69 9.16
C LEU A 50 0.66 5.13 8.64
N ASN A 51 0.99 5.31 7.37
CA ASN A 51 0.85 6.55 6.64
C ASN A 51 -0.48 6.54 5.89
N PRO A 52 -1.28 7.62 5.93
CA PRO A 52 -2.57 7.66 5.26
C PRO A 52 -2.43 7.56 3.75
N GLY A 53 -3.43 6.94 3.11
CA GLY A 53 -3.53 6.77 1.67
C GLY A 53 -2.81 5.52 1.14
N ILE A 54 -2.89 5.36 -0.18
CA ILE A 54 -2.25 4.27 -0.93
C ILE A 54 -0.76 4.62 -1.11
N SER A 55 0.12 3.62 -1.16
CA SER A 55 1.52 3.84 -1.48
C SER A 55 1.68 4.46 -2.88
N THR A 56 2.49 5.51 -2.98
CA THR A 56 2.77 6.23 -4.24
C THR A 56 4.05 5.77 -4.92
N THR A 57 4.81 4.88 -4.28
CA THR A 57 6.09 4.37 -4.80
C THR A 57 5.87 3.10 -5.63
N ARG A 58 6.48 3.05 -6.82
CA ARG A 58 6.51 1.84 -7.67
C ARG A 58 7.75 1.01 -7.33
N ASN A 59 7.67 0.29 -6.22
CA ASN A 59 8.75 -0.49 -5.61
C ASN A 59 9.45 -1.45 -6.60
N ALA A 60 8.67 -2.11 -7.46
CA ALA A 60 9.18 -3.05 -8.48
C ALA A 60 10.21 -2.41 -9.41
N MET A 61 10.01 -1.16 -9.82
CA MET A 61 10.92 -0.47 -10.74
C MET A 61 12.28 -0.17 -10.10
N TYR A 62 12.29 0.09 -8.79
CA TYR A 62 13.52 0.35 -8.07
C TYR A 62 14.31 -0.95 -7.82
N LEU A 63 13.61 -2.05 -7.49
CA LEU A 63 14.21 -3.38 -7.38
C LEU A 63 14.84 -3.84 -8.70
N ILE A 64 14.14 -3.65 -9.83
CA ILE A 64 14.63 -3.96 -11.19
C ILE A 64 15.95 -3.22 -11.48
N LYS A 65 16.02 -1.92 -11.15
CA LYS A 65 17.26 -1.14 -11.28
C LYS A 65 18.38 -1.63 -10.38
N MET A 66 18.09 -2.08 -9.15
CA MET A 66 19.12 -2.58 -8.23
C MET A 66 19.72 -3.93 -8.65
N VAL A 67 18.96 -4.79 -9.34
CA VAL A 67 19.47 -6.06 -9.88
C VAL A 67 20.22 -5.88 -11.22
N GLY A 68 20.40 -4.64 -11.68
CA GLY A 68 21.18 -4.32 -12.88
C GLY A 68 20.41 -4.51 -14.18
N ILE A 69 19.09 -4.67 -14.12
CA ILE A 69 18.24 -4.65 -15.30
C ILE A 69 17.90 -3.18 -15.57
N ASN A 70 18.59 -2.60 -16.55
CA ASN A 70 18.26 -1.29 -17.09
C ASN A 70 17.26 -1.50 -18.23
N ASP A 71 16.15 -0.75 -18.22
CA ASP A 71 15.21 -0.69 -19.34
C ASP A 71 15.91 -0.27 -20.65
#